data_AF-A0A379SFC5-F1
#
_entry.id   AF-A0A379SFC5-F1
#
_cell.length_a   1.000
_cell.length_b   1.000
_cell.length_c   1.000
_cell.angle_alpha   90.00
_cell.angle_beta   90.00
_cell.angle_gamma   90.00
#
_symmetry.space_group_name_H-M   'P 1'
#
loop_
_entity.id
_entity.type
_entity.pdbx_description
1 polymer ?
#
loop_
_entity_poly.entity_id
_entity_poly.type
_entity_poly.pdbx_seq_one_letter_code
_entity_poly.pdbx_strand_id
1 'polypeptide(L)'
;MSVTELMDKVQHRLKSMPDYPSIDKSKILAVIRTESKSLIARPTKTIQTEKLREFSDRNQFARKKIDSKKRLVVYEFSRISAEVQSEIDEAIKRILEGLPEIGE
;
A
#
# COMPACT_ATOMS: atom_id res chain seq x y z
N MET A 1 -17.21 -1.58 -11.59
CA MET A 1 -17.66 -2.85 -12.18
C MET A 1 -18.87 -3.31 -11.39
N SER A 2 -20.00 -3.53 -12.06
CA SER A 2 -21.22 -4.03 -11.42
C SER A 2 -21.17 -5.56 -11.29
N VAL A 3 -22.10 -6.12 -10.51
CA VAL A 3 -22.27 -7.59 -10.41
C VAL A 3 -22.72 -8.18 -11.76
N THR A 4 -23.52 -7.45 -12.55
CA THR A 4 -23.96 -7.91 -13.88
C THR A 4 -22.79 -8.02 -14.84
N GLU A 5 -21.96 -6.98 -14.93
CA GLU A 5 -20.73 -7.00 -15.76
C GLU A 5 -19.75 -8.09 -15.33
N LEU A 6 -19.70 -8.42 -14.03
CA LEU A 6 -18.92 -9.54 -13.51
C LEU A 6 -19.44 -10.87 -14.05
N MET A 7 -20.74 -11.10 -13.96
CA MET A 7 -21.34 -12.35 -14.39
C MET A 7 -21.17 -12.55 -15.90
N ASP A 8 -21.27 -11.49 -16.69
CA ASP A 8 -21.03 -11.55 -18.14
C ASP A 8 -19.59 -11.98 -18.45
N LYS A 9 -18.59 -11.42 -17.75
CA LYS A 9 -17.18 -11.83 -17.90
C LYS A 9 -16.93 -13.26 -17.44
N VAL A 10 -17.51 -13.66 -16.30
CA VAL A 10 -17.41 -15.03 -15.79
C VAL A 10 -18.00 -16.01 -16.81
N GLN A 11 -19.19 -15.72 -17.34
CA GLN A 11 -19.83 -16.57 -18.35
C GLN A 11 -19.01 -16.63 -19.65
N HIS A 12 -18.51 -15.51 -20.15
CA HIS A 12 -17.66 -15.47 -21.34
C HIS A 12 -16.39 -16.31 -21.15
N ARG A 13 -15.75 -16.18 -19.98
CA ARG A 13 -14.53 -16.94 -19.65
C ARG A 13 -14.80 -18.44 -19.50
N LEU A 14 -15.92 -18.83 -18.90
CA LEU A 14 -16.32 -20.24 -18.81
C LEU A 14 -16.64 -20.84 -20.19
N LYS A 15 -17.36 -20.10 -21.06
CA LYS A 15 -17.67 -20.53 -22.43
C LYS A 15 -16.43 -20.70 -23.33
N SER A 16 -15.35 -20.01 -22.98
CA SER A 16 -14.07 -20.09 -23.71
C SER A 16 -13.17 -21.23 -23.23
N MET A 17 -13.58 -21.97 -22.18
CA MET A 17 -12.81 -23.13 -21.69
C MET A 17 -13.12 -24.38 -22.51
N PRO A 18 -12.12 -25.25 -22.76
CA PRO A 18 -12.30 -26.48 -23.53
C PRO A 18 -13.26 -27.46 -22.86
N ASP A 19 -13.38 -27.40 -21.53
CA ASP A 19 -14.23 -28.29 -20.73
C ASP A 19 -15.70 -27.84 -20.69
N TYR A 20 -16.09 -26.78 -21.42
CA TYR A 20 -17.47 -26.27 -21.42
C TYR A 20 -18.42 -27.23 -22.17
N PRO A 21 -19.63 -27.55 -21.65
CA PRO A 21 -20.25 -27.05 -20.42
C PRO A 21 -19.93 -27.87 -19.16
N SER A 22 -19.20 -28.97 -19.28
CA SER A 22 -18.87 -29.93 -18.20
C SER A 22 -17.72 -29.46 -17.29
N ILE A 23 -17.74 -28.19 -16.88
CA ILE A 23 -16.67 -27.59 -16.06
C ILE A 23 -16.86 -27.96 -14.59
N ASP A 24 -15.79 -28.44 -13.95
CA ASP A 24 -15.78 -28.74 -12.52
C ASP A 24 -16.14 -27.52 -11.65
N LYS A 25 -16.90 -27.75 -10.58
CA LYS A 25 -17.26 -26.72 -9.59
C LYS A 25 -16.04 -25.96 -9.06
N SER A 26 -14.91 -26.63 -8.86
CA SER A 26 -13.66 -26.03 -8.38
C SER A 26 -13.10 -24.99 -9.37
N LYS A 27 -13.13 -25.30 -10.67
CA LYS A 27 -12.70 -24.41 -11.77
C LYS A 27 -13.65 -23.21 -11.91
N ILE A 28 -14.96 -23.44 -11.82
CA ILE A 28 -15.97 -22.36 -11.82
C ILE A 28 -15.73 -21.39 -10.67
N LEU A 29 -15.53 -21.90 -9.45
CA LEU A 29 -15.22 -21.07 -8.28
C LEU A 29 -13.90 -20.32 -8.44
N ALA A 30 -12.89 -20.90 -9.08
CA ALA A 30 -11.62 -20.22 -9.36
C ALA A 30 -11.79 -19.04 -10.33
N VAL A 31 -12.61 -19.20 -11.38
CA VAL A 31 -12.95 -18.12 -12.32
C VAL A 31 -13.69 -17.00 -11.59
N ILE A 32 -14.73 -17.31 -10.82
CA ILE A 32 -15.49 -16.32 -10.05
C ILE A 32 -14.56 -15.55 -9.10
N ARG A 33 -13.72 -16.24 -8.34
CA ARG A 33 -12.74 -15.61 -7.42
C ARG A 33 -11.76 -14.72 -8.16
N THR A 34 -11.36 -15.08 -9.37
CA THR A 34 -10.38 -14.30 -10.14
C THR A 34 -11.01 -13.01 -10.66
N GLU A 35 -12.20 -13.11 -11.25
CA GLU A 35 -12.91 -11.95 -11.80
C GLU A 35 -13.42 -11.02 -10.69
N SER A 36 -13.83 -11.57 -9.53
CA SER A 36 -14.34 -10.78 -8.40
C SER A 36 -13.27 -10.04 -7.59
N LYS A 37 -11.98 -10.35 -7.79
CA LYS A 37 -10.86 -9.58 -7.17
C LYS A 37 -10.92 -8.08 -7.48
N SER A 38 -11.52 -7.71 -8.61
CA SER A 38 -11.70 -6.31 -9.02
C SER A 38 -12.81 -5.60 -8.25
N LEU A 39 -13.79 -6.34 -7.70
CA LEU A 39 -14.87 -5.83 -6.85
C LEU A 39 -14.45 -5.72 -5.39
N ILE A 40 -13.50 -6.55 -4.97
CA ILE A 40 -12.89 -6.44 -3.65
C ILE A 40 -11.96 -5.24 -3.70
N ALA A 41 -12.47 -4.08 -3.30
CA ALA A 41 -11.62 -2.93 -3.01
C ALA A 41 -10.52 -3.42 -2.08
N ARG A 42 -9.27 -3.46 -2.56
CA ARG A 42 -8.14 -3.74 -1.69
C ARG A 42 -8.26 -2.73 -0.54
N PRO A 43 -8.09 -3.13 0.73
CA PRO A 43 -7.92 -2.15 1.78
C PRO A 43 -6.77 -1.27 1.32
N THR A 44 -7.08 -0.03 0.93
CA THR A 44 -6.08 0.96 0.58
C THR A 44 -5.21 1.03 1.81
N LYS A 45 -3.98 0.50 1.74
CA LYS A 45 -2.99 0.70 2.80
C LYS A 45 -2.89 2.21 2.94
N THR A 46 -3.54 2.75 3.97
CA THR A 46 -3.63 4.19 4.20
C THR A 46 -2.26 4.75 4.55
N ILE A 47 -1.40 3.88 5.10
CA ILE A 47 -0.02 4.15 5.44
C ILE A 47 0.89 3.60 4.34
N GLN A 48 1.53 4.51 3.62
CA GLN A 48 2.63 4.19 2.70
C GLN A 48 3.95 4.27 3.46
N THR A 49 4.84 3.28 3.30
CA THR A 49 6.17 3.28 3.92
C THR A 49 7.22 3.34 2.83
N GLU A 50 8.08 4.35 2.90
CA GLU A 50 9.21 4.59 2.01
C GLU A 50 10.52 4.40 2.79
N LYS A 51 11.48 3.66 2.23
CA LYS A 51 12.81 3.52 2.83
C LYS A 51 13.66 4.72 2.41
N LEU A 52 14.20 5.45 3.37
CA LEU A 52 15.09 6.60 3.11
C LEU A 52 16.52 6.15 2.85
N ARG A 53 16.93 5.01 3.43
CA ARG A 53 18.26 4.43 3.27
C ARG A 53 18.20 2.92 3.47
N GLU A 54 19.06 2.21 2.75
CA GLU A 54 19.30 0.79 2.98
C GLU A 54 20.48 0.59 3.93
N PHE A 55 20.34 -0.40 4.80
CA PHE A 55 21.35 -0.76 5.78
C PHE A 55 21.63 -2.26 5.68
N SER A 56 22.83 -2.67 6.05
CA SER A 56 23.22 -4.08 6.10
C SER A 56 22.62 -4.81 7.30
N ASP A 57 22.47 -4.14 8.45
CA ASP A 57 21.75 -4.69 9.61
C ASP A 57 20.24 -4.60 9.38
N ARG A 58 19.56 -5.76 9.46
CA ARG A 58 18.09 -5.87 9.36
C ARG A 58 17.34 -5.03 10.39
N ASN A 59 17.95 -4.78 11.55
CA ASN A 59 17.35 -3.99 12.62
C ASN A 59 17.73 -2.50 12.55
N GLN A 60 18.62 -2.10 11.64
CA GLN A 60 18.95 -0.71 11.39
C GLN A 60 18.11 -0.21 10.22
N PHE A 61 17.37 0.88 10.43
CA PHE A 61 16.51 1.42 9.39
C PHE A 61 16.29 2.92 9.51
N ALA A 62 15.98 3.54 8.38
CA ALA A 62 15.49 4.91 8.25
C ALA A 62 14.35 4.89 7.23
N ARG A 63 13.14 5.22 7.67
CA ARG A 63 11.93 5.13 6.84
C ARG A 63 10.97 6.27 7.10
N LYS A 64 10.20 6.61 6.07
CA LYS A 64 9.11 7.58 6.11
C LYS A 64 7.78 6.86 5.98
N LYS A 65 6.86 7.13 6.90
CA LYS A 65 5.48 6.66 6.84
C LYS A 65 4.57 7.83 6.52
N ILE A 66 3.69 7.67 5.53
CA ILE A 66 2.72 8.68 5.11
C ILE A 66 1.33 8.10 5.30
N ASP A 67 0.55 8.70 6.21
CA ASP A 67 -0.90 8.47 6.28
C ASP A 67 -1.63 9.59 5.56
N SER A 68 -1.97 9.35 4.29
CA SER A 68 -2.62 10.35 3.42
C SER A 68 -4.00 10.75 3.92
N LYS A 69 -4.69 9.92 4.71
CA LYS A 69 -6.00 10.26 5.27
C LYS A 69 -5.88 11.20 6.46
N LYS A 70 -4.83 11.04 7.27
CA LYS A 70 -4.59 11.87 8.46
C LYS A 70 -3.69 13.07 8.22
N ARG A 71 -3.23 13.29 6.98
CA ARG A 71 -2.18 14.28 6.64
C ARG A 71 -0.95 14.15 7.55
N LEU A 72 -0.63 12.93 7.96
CA LEU A 72 0.41 12.64 8.93
C LEU A 72 1.63 12.03 8.22
N VAL A 73 2.79 12.62 8.47
CA VAL A 73 4.09 12.09 8.04
C VAL A 73 4.91 11.76 9.28
N VAL A 74 5.42 10.53 9.35
CA VAL A 74 6.26 10.06 10.46
C VAL A 74 7.59 9.58 9.90
N TYR A 75 8.69 10.12 10.44
CA TYR A 75 10.04 9.64 10.17
C TYR A 75 10.47 8.73 11.31
N GLU A 76 10.90 7.50 10.99
CA GLU A 76 11.33 6.51 11.97
C GLU A 76 12.76 6.06 11.67
N PHE A 77 13.58 6.09 12.72
CA PHE A 77 14.98 5.66 12.70
C PHE A 77 15.21 4.59 13.76
N SER A 78 16.05 3.61 13.47
CA SER A 78 16.47 2.62 14.46
C SER A 78 17.96 2.35 14.35
N ARG A 79 18.62 2.22 15.51
CA ARG A 79 20.07 1.97 15.64
C ARG A 79 20.93 2.99 14.87
N ILE A 80 20.60 4.27 14.99
CA ILE A 80 21.45 5.38 14.51
C ILE A 80 22.34 5.89 15.63
N SER A 81 23.49 6.49 15.31
CA SER A 81 24.37 7.11 16.30
C SER A 81 23.75 8.38 16.88
N ALA A 82 24.14 8.73 18.11
CA ALA A 82 23.69 9.96 18.77
C ALA A 82 24.07 11.22 17.98
N GLU A 83 25.25 11.24 17.35
CA GLU A 83 25.71 12.33 16.48
C GLU A 83 24.75 12.56 15.30
N VAL A 84 24.36 11.49 14.60
CA VAL A 84 23.42 11.57 13.47
C VAL A 84 22.02 11.97 13.95
N GLN A 85 21.61 11.51 15.14
CA GLN A 85 20.35 11.94 15.74
C GLN A 85 20.35 13.45 16.00
N SER A 86 21.42 14.00 16.60
CA SER A 86 21.53 15.43 16.86
C SER A 86 21.51 16.26 15.57
N GLU A 87 22.21 15.81 14.52
CA GLU A 87 22.19 16.48 13.22
C GLU A 87 20.78 16.51 12.60
N ILE A 88 20.05 15.39 12.68
CA ILE A 88 18.65 15.32 12.23
C ILE A 88 17.77 16.27 13.04
N ASP A 89 17.91 16.30 14.36
CA ASP A 89 17.10 17.14 15.24
C ASP A 89 17.34 18.63 14.97
N GLU A 90 18.59 19.05 14.78
CA GLU A 90 18.95 20.43 14.42
C GLU A 90 18.41 20.82 13.04
N ALA A 91 18.54 19.93 12.05
CA ALA A 91 18.00 20.16 10.71
C ALA A 91 16.47 20.30 10.74
N ILE A 92 15.78 19.43 11.48
CA ILE A 92 14.31 19.50 11.64
C ILE A 92 13.92 20.83 12.29
N LYS A 93 14.55 21.21 13.41
CA LYS A 93 14.25 22.49 14.08
C LYS A 93 14.40 23.68 13.13
N ARG A 94 15.53 23.75 12.42
CA ARG A 94 15.79 24.83 11.44
C ARG A 94 14.74 24.88 10.33
N ILE A 95 14.31 23.72 9.81
CA ILE A 95 13.26 23.66 8.78
C ILE A 95 11.92 24.13 9.33
N LEU A 96 11.58 23.73 10.57
CA LEU A 96 10.32 24.08 11.20
C LEU A 96 10.25 25.57 11.60
N GLU A 97 11.36 26.18 12.01
CA GLU A 97 11.45 27.63 12.26
C GLU A 97 11.18 28.46 11.00
N GLY A 98 11.54 27.94 9.82
CA GLY A 98 11.29 28.58 8.53
C GLY A 98 9.87 28.39 8.00
N LEU A 99 9.03 27.58 8.66
CA LEU A 99 7.64 27.43 8.25
C LEU A 99 6.83 28.63 8.74
N PRO A 100 6.10 29.33 7.85
CA PRO A 100 5.16 30.34 8.30
C PRO A 100 4.13 29.67 9.21
N GLU A 101 3.80 30.30 10.34
CA GLU A 101 2.67 29.84 11.14
C GLU A 101 1.42 29.87 10.25
N ILE A 102 0.80 28.71 10.08
CA ILE A 102 -0.47 28.60 9.37
C ILE A 102 -1.56 29.06 10.34
N GLY A 103 -1.70 30.39 10.46
CA GLY A 103 -2.89 31.15 10.86
C GLY A 103 -3.47 30.93 12.27
N GLU A 104 -3.57 32.04 13.00
CA GLU A 104 -4.81 32.40 13.73
C GLU A 104 -6.01 32.52 12.77
#